data_AF-A0A1B6DI83-F1
#
_entry.id   AF-A0A1B6DI83-F1
#
_cell.length_a   1.000
_cell.length_b   1.000
_cell.length_c   1.000
_cell.angle_alpha   90.00
_cell.angle_beta   90.00
_cell.angle_gamma   90.00
#
_symmetry.space_group_name_H-M   'P 1'
#
loop_
_entity.id
_entity.type
_entity.pdbx_description
1 polymer ?
#
loop_
_entity_poly.entity_id
_entity_poly.type
_entity_poly.pdbx_seq_one_letter_code
_entity_poly.pdbx_strand_id
1 'polypeptide(L)'
;MDGQNCTFGACGAVAGVKNPIALARSICDAQRMPLTLGRVPPCLLVGSGANSWAKENNITTVDPVTLISEKALKTNHYCKKKLAKYEAFINDKNVTLNIEESPLDTIGAVAIDNEGNIAAACSSGGVMLKHSGRVGQNPQC
;
A
#
# COMPACT_ATOMS: atom_id res chain seq x y z
N MET A 1 13.31 1.07 1.93
CA MET A 1 14.37 1.78 2.66
C MET A 1 15.73 1.26 2.20
N ASP A 2 16.68 2.17 2.05
CA ASP A 2 18.10 1.88 1.79
C ASP A 2 18.90 2.16 3.07
N GLY A 3 19.53 1.13 3.64
CA GLY A 3 20.26 1.17 4.90
C GLY A 3 21.61 1.87 4.82
N GLN A 4 22.18 2.06 3.62
CA GLN A 4 23.45 2.77 3.47
C GLN A 4 23.28 4.26 3.69
N ASN A 5 22.22 4.84 3.12
CA ASN A 5 21.99 6.29 3.10
C ASN A 5 20.79 6.72 3.94
N CYS A 6 20.14 5.78 4.64
CA CYS A 6 18.90 5.97 5.38
C CYS A 6 17.76 6.61 4.56
N THR A 7 17.80 6.49 3.23
CA THR A 7 16.75 7.03 2.35
C THR A 7 15.51 6.14 2.37
N PHE A 8 14.34 6.77 2.30
CA PHE A 8 13.07 6.09 2.48
C PHE A 8 12.01 6.61 1.51
N GLY A 9 11.49 5.75 0.63
CA GLY A 9 10.39 6.10 -0.26
C GLY A 9 9.16 5.23 -0.01
N ALA A 10 7.99 5.85 0.00
CA ALA A 10 6.71 5.17 0.18
C ALA A 10 5.59 5.76 -0.65
N CYS A 11 4.59 4.93 -0.92
CA CYS A 11 3.33 5.38 -1.49
C CYS A 11 2.12 4.76 -0.77
N GLY A 12 1.01 5.48 -0.73
CA GLY A 12 -0.20 5.05 -0.02
C GLY A 12 -1.48 5.37 -0.79
N ALA A 13 -2.52 4.55 -0.60
CA ALA A 13 -3.84 4.73 -1.22
C ALA A 13 -3.77 4.99 -2.75
N VAL A 14 -2.83 4.32 -3.43
CA VAL A 14 -2.60 4.44 -4.86
C VAL A 14 -3.41 3.39 -5.61
N ALA A 15 -4.22 3.84 -6.56
CA ALA A 15 -4.92 2.98 -7.50
C ALA A 15 -4.23 3.03 -8.87
N GLY A 16 -4.29 1.93 -9.61
CA GLY A 16 -3.86 1.88 -11.01
C GLY A 16 -2.34 1.89 -11.24
N VAL A 17 -1.52 1.66 -10.20
CA VAL A 17 -0.08 1.42 -10.36
C VAL A 17 0.15 -0.08 -10.27
N LYS A 18 0.72 -0.68 -11.33
CA LYS A 18 0.87 -2.14 -11.41
C LYS A 18 1.75 -2.70 -10.29
N ASN A 19 2.85 -1.99 -9.98
CA ASN A 19 3.82 -2.38 -8.96
C ASN A 19 4.05 -1.21 -7.99
N PRO A 20 3.30 -1.10 -6.88
CA PRO A 20 3.45 -0.02 -5.92
C PRO A 20 4.87 0.09 -5.34
N ILE A 21 5.59 -1.04 -5.22
CA ILE A 21 6.98 -1.03 -4.73
C ILE A 21 7.95 -0.32 -5.67
N ALA A 22 7.70 -0.36 -6.99
CA ALA A 22 8.52 0.37 -7.97
C ALA A 22 8.32 1.88 -7.83
N LEU A 23 7.09 2.31 -7.53
CA LEU A 23 6.79 3.71 -7.22
C LEU A 23 7.48 4.17 -5.93
N ALA A 24 7.37 3.37 -4.86
CA ALA A 24 8.08 3.64 -3.61
C ALA A 24 9.61 3.75 -3.83
N ARG A 25 10.18 2.86 -4.65
CA ARG A 25 11.60 2.92 -5.02
C ARG A 25 11.97 4.20 -5.76
N SER A 26 11.17 4.61 -6.76
CA SER A 26 11.38 5.87 -7.48
C SER A 26 11.38 7.09 -6.55
N ILE A 27 10.46 7.13 -5.58
CA ILE A 27 10.41 8.19 -4.56
C ILE A 27 11.65 8.15 -3.64
N CYS A 28 12.14 6.95 -3.31
CA CYS A 28 13.36 6.76 -2.52
C CYS A 28 14.59 7.28 -3.26
N ASP A 29 14.73 6.93 -4.54
CA ASP A 29 15.87 7.36 -5.36
C ASP A 29 15.86 8.88 -5.60
N ALA A 30 14.66 9.48 -5.75
CA ALA A 30 14.51 10.93 -5.94
C ALA A 30 15.01 11.76 -4.75
N GLN A 31 15.06 11.20 -3.54
CA GLN A 31 15.62 11.89 -2.36
C GLN A 31 17.12 12.13 -2.43
N ARG A 32 17.84 11.42 -3.30
CA ARG A 32 19.27 11.62 -3.51
C ARG A 32 19.58 12.92 -4.25
N MET A 33 18.58 13.53 -4.89
CA MET A 33 18.72 14.75 -5.67
C MET A 33 18.01 15.91 -4.99
N PRO A 34 18.69 17.00 -4.61
CA PRO A 34 18.04 18.16 -4.02
C PRO A 34 17.14 18.85 -5.05
N LEU A 35 16.01 19.40 -4.59
CA LEU A 35 15.15 20.20 -5.44
C LEU A 35 15.64 21.66 -5.46
N THR A 36 15.26 22.37 -6.53
CA THR A 36 15.50 23.81 -6.65
C THR A 36 14.91 24.57 -5.46
N LEU A 37 15.55 25.69 -5.12
CA LEU A 37 15.18 26.56 -3.99
C LEU A 37 15.30 25.88 -2.61
N GLY A 38 16.20 24.90 -2.47
CA GLY A 38 16.47 24.23 -1.19
C GLY A 38 15.32 23.36 -0.69
N ARG A 39 14.38 22.98 -1.57
CA ARG A 39 13.26 22.12 -1.21
C ARG A 39 13.74 20.69 -0.99
N VAL A 40 13.13 20.02 -0.02
CA VAL A 40 13.39 18.61 0.28
C VAL A 40 12.47 17.74 -0.59
N PRO A 41 13.01 16.76 -1.33
CA PRO A 41 12.21 15.81 -2.09
C PRO A 41 11.22 15.05 -1.18
N PRO A 42 10.03 14.68 -1.69
CA PRO A 42 9.08 13.92 -0.89
C PRO A 42 9.61 12.52 -0.59
N CYS A 43 9.34 12.02 0.62
CA CYS A 43 9.58 10.61 0.99
C CYS A 43 8.31 9.76 0.95
N LEU A 44 7.13 10.37 0.95
CA LEU A 44 5.83 9.71 0.91
C LEU A 44 4.88 10.49 0.01
N LEU A 45 4.24 9.79 -0.93
CA LEU A 45 3.15 10.34 -1.75
C LEU A 45 1.90 9.46 -1.66
N VAL A 46 0.72 10.05 -1.70
CA VAL A 46 -0.54 9.31 -1.58
C VAL A 46 -1.56 9.70 -2.65
N GLY A 47 -2.54 8.82 -2.87
CA GLY A 47 -3.71 9.11 -3.69
C GLY A 47 -3.37 9.50 -5.12
N SER A 48 -4.03 10.55 -5.63
CA SER A 48 -3.84 11.04 -7.00
C SER A 48 -2.45 11.60 -7.25
N GLY A 49 -1.84 12.28 -6.27
CA GLY A 49 -0.49 12.85 -6.43
C GLY A 49 0.58 11.79 -6.68
N ALA A 50 0.47 10.65 -6.01
CA ALA A 50 1.34 9.50 -6.25
C ALA A 50 1.09 8.83 -7.62
N ASN A 51 -0.16 8.86 -8.12
CA ASN A 51 -0.47 8.39 -9.47
C ASN A 51 0.13 9.32 -10.55
N SER A 52 0.04 10.64 -10.35
CA SER A 52 0.71 11.62 -11.23
C SER A 52 2.21 11.41 -11.25
N TRP A 53 2.84 11.23 -10.08
CA TRP A 53 4.26 10.90 -9.98
C TRP A 53 4.63 9.64 -10.77
N ALA A 54 3.80 8.60 -10.68
CA ALA A 54 4.02 7.35 -11.41
C ALA A 54 4.03 7.59 -12.93
N LYS A 55 3.11 8.42 -13.45
CA LYS A 55 3.05 8.78 -14.87
C LYS A 55 4.27 9.60 -15.30
N GLU A 56 4.65 10.59 -14.51
CA GLU A 56 5.80 11.47 -14.78
C GLU A 56 7.13 10.71 -14.78
N ASN A 57 7.26 9.69 -13.93
CA ASN A 57 8.47 8.88 -13.78
C ASN A 57 8.44 7.57 -14.58
N ASN A 58 7.58 7.46 -15.59
CA ASN A 58 7.47 6.31 -16.49
C ASN A 58 7.22 4.96 -15.78
N ILE A 59 6.54 4.97 -14.64
CA ILE A 59 6.12 3.75 -13.93
C ILE A 59 4.84 3.22 -14.56
N THR A 60 4.77 1.90 -14.78
CA THR A 60 3.62 1.26 -15.41
C THR A 60 2.34 1.51 -14.63
N THR A 61 1.44 2.28 -15.24
CA THR A 61 0.06 2.48 -14.78
C THR A 61 -0.90 1.66 -15.64
N VAL A 62 -1.95 1.14 -15.01
CA VAL A 62 -2.97 0.30 -15.61
C VAL A 62 -4.35 0.74 -15.10
N ASP A 63 -5.40 0.35 -15.81
CA ASP A 63 -6.76 0.50 -15.28
C ASP A 63 -6.88 -0.30 -13.96
N PRO A 64 -7.29 0.34 -12.84
CA PRO A 64 -7.49 -0.35 -11.56
C PRO A 64 -8.31 -1.63 -11.64
N VAL A 65 -9.27 -1.72 -12.58
CA VAL A 65 -10.11 -2.93 -12.74
C VAL A 65 -9.28 -4.15 -13.12
N THR A 66 -8.17 -3.97 -13.86
CA THR A 66 -7.28 -5.06 -14.27
C THR A 66 -6.48 -5.66 -13.12
N LEU A 67 -6.36 -4.95 -12.00
CA LEU A 67 -5.68 -5.43 -10.79
C LEU A 67 -6.59 -6.30 -9.91
N ILE A 68 -7.88 -6.38 -10.24
CA ILE A 68 -8.87 -7.10 -9.44
C ILE A 68 -9.00 -8.53 -9.98
N SER A 69 -8.59 -9.52 -9.18
CA SER A 69 -8.78 -10.93 -9.50
C SER A 69 -10.21 -11.41 -9.20
N GLU A 70 -10.66 -12.45 -9.89
CA GLU A 70 -11.94 -13.11 -9.59
C GLU A 70 -12.02 -13.61 -8.15
N LYS A 71 -10.89 -14.09 -7.61
CA LYS A 71 -10.80 -14.52 -6.20
C LYS A 71 -11.06 -13.34 -5.26
N ALA A 72 -10.44 -12.19 -5.53
CA ALA A 72 -10.65 -10.98 -4.73
C ALA A 72 -12.11 -10.49 -4.79
N LEU A 73 -12.77 -10.56 -5.94
CA LEU A 73 -14.20 -10.23 -6.07
C LEU A 73 -15.07 -11.16 -5.23
N LYS A 74 -14.84 -12.47 -5.28
CA LYS A 74 -15.58 -13.45 -4.48
C LYS A 74 -15.40 -13.21 -2.98
N THR A 75 -14.17 -12.96 -2.53
CA THR A 75 -13.88 -12.62 -1.13
C THR A 75 -14.54 -11.31 -0.72
N ASN A 76 -14.51 -10.27 -1.55
CA ASN A 76 -15.18 -9.00 -1.27
C ASN A 76 -16.69 -9.17 -1.07
N HIS A 77 -17.34 -9.92 -1.96
CA HIS A 77 -18.78 -10.21 -1.86
C HIS A 77 -19.13 -11.00 -0.61
N TYR A 78 -18.31 -12.01 -0.28
CA TYR A 78 -18.46 -12.79 0.94
C TYR A 78 -18.36 -11.90 2.20
N CYS A 79 -17.31 -11.06 2.28
CA CYS A 79 -17.11 -10.15 3.41
C CYS A 79 -18.25 -9.15 3.54
N LYS A 80 -18.76 -8.58 2.44
CA LYS A 80 -19.92 -7.66 2.47
C LYS A 80 -21.19 -8.33 3.01
N LYS A 81 -21.47 -9.56 2.57
CA LYS A 81 -22.60 -10.35 3.09
C LYS A 81 -22.44 -10.67 4.58
N LYS A 82 -21.23 -11.01 5.03
CA LYS A 82 -20.93 -11.24 6.45
C LYS A 82 -21.18 -9.95 7.24
N LEU A 83 -20.65 -8.81 6.79
CA LEU A 83 -20.84 -7.52 7.45
C LEU A 83 -22.34 -7.15 7.60
N ALA A 84 -23.12 -7.24 6.53
CA ALA A 84 -24.56 -6.93 6.56
C ALA A 84 -25.34 -7.82 7.55
N LYS A 85 -24.99 -9.12 7.65
CA LYS A 85 -25.57 -10.01 8.65
C LYS A 85 -25.20 -9.55 10.06
N TYR A 86 -23.93 -9.27 10.31
CA TYR A 86 -23.43 -8.81 11.60
C TYR A 86 -24.10 -7.49 12.04
N GLU A 87 -24.24 -6.53 11.13
CA GLU A 87 -24.94 -5.26 11.41
C GLU A 87 -26.42 -5.48 11.79
N ALA A 88 -27.09 -6.45 11.16
CA ALA A 88 -28.44 -6.84 11.56
C ALA A 88 -28.47 -7.51 12.95
N PHE A 89 -27.47 -8.34 13.30
CA PHE A 89 -27.38 -9.03 14.59
C PHE A 89 -26.95 -8.12 15.75
N ILE A 90 -26.09 -7.12 15.54
CA ILE A 90 -25.63 -6.20 16.60
C ILE A 90 -26.76 -5.30 17.13
N ASN A 91 -27.78 -5.03 16.31
CA ASN A 91 -28.99 -4.34 16.77
C ASN A 91 -29.80 -5.16 17.81
N ASP A 92 -29.56 -6.47 17.89
CA ASP A 92 -30.03 -7.34 18.97
C ASP A 92 -28.92 -7.51 20.03
N LYS A 93 -29.08 -6.85 21.18
CA LYS A 93 -28.04 -6.48 22.17
C LYS A 93 -27.23 -7.60 22.88
N ASN A 94 -27.24 -8.87 22.47
CA ASN A 94 -26.67 -9.96 23.27
C ASN A 94 -25.84 -10.99 22.48
N VAL A 95 -24.72 -10.59 21.85
CA VAL A 95 -23.82 -11.58 21.22
C VAL A 95 -22.34 -11.24 21.40
N THR A 96 -21.58 -12.20 21.94
CA THR A 96 -20.11 -12.24 21.86
C THR A 96 -19.71 -12.85 20.52
N LEU A 97 -19.08 -12.05 19.66
CA LEU A 97 -18.70 -12.48 18.32
C LEU A 97 -17.25 -12.96 18.32
N ASN A 98 -17.01 -14.17 17.79
CA ASN A 98 -15.68 -14.60 17.42
C ASN A 98 -15.23 -13.78 16.20
N ILE A 99 -14.33 -12.83 16.44
CA ILE A 99 -13.73 -11.99 15.39
C ILE A 99 -12.65 -12.84 14.72
N GLU A 100 -12.98 -13.44 13.59
CA GLU A 100 -11.95 -13.97 12.69
C GLU A 100 -11.22 -12.80 12.03
N GLU A 101 -9.89 -12.77 12.13
CA GLU A 101 -9.08 -11.74 11.50
C GLU A 101 -9.25 -11.77 9.98
N SER A 102 -9.42 -10.60 9.38
CA SER A 102 -9.42 -10.48 7.91
C SER A 102 -8.05 -10.92 7.40
N PRO A 103 -7.97 -11.75 6.35
CA PRO A 103 -6.72 -12.07 5.70
C PRO A 103 -5.98 -10.78 5.32
N LEU A 104 -4.72 -10.68 5.72
CA LEU A 104 -3.82 -9.60 5.33
C LEU A 104 -3.15 -9.97 4.02
N ASP A 105 -3.23 -9.08 3.04
CA ASP A 105 -2.54 -9.23 1.76
C ASP A 105 -1.27 -8.37 1.78
N THR A 106 -0.32 -8.77 2.61
CA THR A 106 0.93 -8.05 2.86
C THR A 106 2.12 -8.95 2.57
N ILE A 107 3.07 -8.41 1.80
CA ILE A 107 4.35 -9.05 1.51
C ILE A 107 5.50 -8.11 1.88
N GLY A 108 6.64 -8.68 2.23
CA GLY A 108 7.85 -7.93 2.52
C GLY A 108 9.11 -8.73 2.20
N ALA A 109 10.20 -8.03 2.00
CA ALA A 109 11.51 -8.60 1.75
C ALA A 109 12.60 -7.75 2.39
N VAL A 110 13.65 -8.41 2.85
CA VAL A 110 14.91 -7.80 3.33
C VAL A 110 16.06 -8.50 2.63
N ALA A 111 17.06 -7.74 2.21
CA ALA A 111 18.25 -8.26 1.55
C ALA A 111 19.51 -7.56 2.09
N ILE A 112 20.64 -8.27 2.00
CA ILE A 112 21.98 -7.76 2.26
C ILE A 112 22.85 -8.10 1.06
N ASP A 113 23.66 -7.15 0.59
CA ASP A 113 24.61 -7.37 -0.50
C ASP A 113 26.01 -7.75 0.01
N ASN A 114 26.95 -7.98 -0.92
CA ASN A 114 28.31 -8.39 -0.60
C ASN A 114 29.15 -7.29 0.09
N GLU A 115 28.71 -6.04 0.04
CA GLU A 115 29.35 -4.90 0.71
C GLU A 115 28.78 -4.68 2.12
N GLY A 116 27.76 -5.45 2.50
CA GLY A 116 27.06 -5.31 3.78
C GLY A 116 25.97 -4.23 3.77
N ASN A 117 25.58 -3.70 2.60
CA ASN A 117 24.47 -2.77 2.51
C ASN A 117 23.14 -3.53 2.66
N ILE A 118 22.24 -2.99 3.47
CA ILE A 118 20.94 -3.61 3.77
C ILE A 118 19.83 -2.82 3.07
N ALA A 119 18.87 -3.52 2.50
CA ALA A 119 17.65 -2.93 1.97
C ALA A 119 16.42 -3.68 2.45
N ALA A 120 15.33 -2.95 2.70
CA ALA A 120 14.04 -3.50 3.10
C ALA A 120 12.89 -2.87 2.30
N ALA A 121 11.90 -3.68 1.97
CA ALA A 121 10.75 -3.29 1.18
C ALA A 121 9.49 -4.04 1.62
N CYS A 122 8.34 -3.37 1.61
CA CYS A 122 7.06 -3.93 2.00
C CYS A 122 5.94 -3.41 1.09
N SER A 123 4.94 -4.24 0.79
CA SER A 123 3.79 -3.86 -0.03
C SER A 123 2.53 -4.56 0.45
N SER A 124 1.39 -3.87 0.40
CA SER A 124 0.12 -4.44 0.85
C SER A 124 -1.09 -3.85 0.14
N GLY A 125 -2.08 -4.70 -0.12
CA GLY A 125 -3.44 -4.29 -0.51
C GLY A 125 -4.25 -3.70 0.65
N GLY A 126 -3.80 -3.93 1.89
CA GLY A 126 -4.49 -3.57 3.13
C GLY A 126 -5.53 -4.61 3.56
N VAL A 127 -6.40 -4.21 4.48
CA VAL A 127 -7.48 -5.06 4.99
C VAL A 127 -8.71 -4.98 4.10
N MET A 128 -9.50 -6.06 4.07
CA MET A 128 -10.74 -6.12 3.30
C MET A 128 -11.76 -5.12 3.86
N LEU A 129 -12.58 -4.53 2.98
CA LEU A 129 -13.59 -3.51 3.32
C LEU A 129 -13.06 -2.29 4.08
N LYS A 130 -11.76 -1.98 3.97
CA LYS A 130 -11.21 -0.73 4.51
C LYS A 130 -11.95 0.48 3.96
N HIS A 131 -12.06 1.53 4.78
CA HIS A 131 -12.53 2.83 4.31
C HIS A 131 -11.65 3.32 3.14
N SER A 132 -12.24 4.00 2.16
CA SER A 132 -11.48 4.58 1.05
C SER A 132 -10.45 5.57 1.58
N GLY A 133 -9.25 5.57 0.99
CA GLY A 133 -8.14 6.38 1.47
C GLY A 133 -7.46 5.86 2.74
N ARG A 134 -7.92 4.77 3.37
CA ARG A 134 -7.24 4.20 4.54
C ARG A 134 -5.81 3.78 4.18
N VAL A 135 -4.87 4.34 4.92
CA VAL A 135 -3.45 4.03 4.86
C VAL A 135 -3.09 3.07 6.01
N GLY A 136 -2.40 1.98 5.70
CA GLY A 136 -1.98 0.98 6.68
C GLY A 136 -0.60 1.26 7.27
N GLN A 137 0.03 0.23 7.85
CA GLN A 137 1.39 0.30 8.39
C GLN A 137 2.46 0.39 7.27
N ASN A 138 2.20 -0.21 6.10
CA ASN A 138 3.20 -0.36 5.02
C ASN A 138 3.84 0.90 4.44
N PRO A 139 3.22 2.09 4.39
CA PRO A 139 3.92 3.31 3.98
C PRO A 139 4.66 4.00 5.14
N GLN A 140 4.72 3.38 6.32
CA GLN A 140 5.40 3.88 7.51
C GLN A 140 6.68 3.08 7.83
N CYS A 141 7.08 2.14 6.96
CA CYS A 141 8.22 1.22 7.16
C CYS A 141 9.20 1.32 5.99
#